data_AF-A0A852C461-F1
#
_entry.id   AF-A0A852C461-F1
#
_cell.length_a   1.000
_cell.length_b   1.000
_cell.length_c   1.000
_cell.angle_alpha   90.00
_cell.angle_beta   90.00
_cell.angle_gamma   90.00
#
_symmetry.space_group_name_H-M   'P 1'
#
loop_
_entity.id
_entity.type
_entity.pdbx_description
1 polymer ?
#
loop_
_entity_poly.entity_id
_entity_poly.type
_entity_poly.pdbx_seq_one_letter_code
_entity_poly.pdbx_strand_id
1 'polypeptide(L)'
;NNDTEDEERLWRDLIMERVTKSADACLTAINIMTSPNMPKAVYIEDVIERVIQYTKFHLQNTLYPQYDPVYRVDPHGGGVLSSKAKRAKCSTHKQRVIVMLYNKVCDIVSSLSELLEIQLLTDTTILQVSSMGITPFFVENVSELQLCAIKLVTAVSNF
;
A
#
# COMPACT_ATOMS: atom_id res chain seq x y z
N ASN A 1 -22.27 -2.11 -27.61
CA ASN A 1 -20.93 -1.49 -27.54
C ASN A 1 -20.81 -0.46 -26.43
N ASN A 2 -21.73 0.49 -26.25
CA ASN A 2 -21.65 1.43 -25.11
C ASN A 2 -21.97 0.78 -23.75
N ASP A 3 -22.99 -0.06 -23.67
CA ASP A 3 -23.44 -0.66 -22.40
C ASP A 3 -22.34 -1.49 -21.71
N THR A 4 -21.54 -2.21 -22.50
CA THR A 4 -20.43 -3.04 -22.00
C THR A 4 -19.27 -2.19 -21.44
N GLU A 5 -18.96 -1.05 -22.07
CA GLU A 5 -17.92 -0.13 -21.57
C GLU A 5 -18.35 0.57 -20.26
N ASP A 6 -19.62 0.90 -20.13
CA ASP A 6 -20.17 1.52 -18.92
C ASP A 6 -20.25 0.53 -17.75
N GLU A 7 -20.61 -0.73 -18.02
CA GLU A 7 -20.52 -1.81 -17.04
C GLU A 7 -19.07 -1.99 -16.55
N GLU A 8 -18.10 -2.09 -17.45
CA GLU A 8 -16.69 -2.23 -17.07
C GLU A 8 -16.18 -1.06 -16.21
N ARG A 9 -16.61 0.17 -16.50
CA ARG A 9 -16.27 1.34 -15.68
C ARG A 9 -16.85 1.24 -14.28
N LEU A 10 -18.13 0.90 -14.17
CA LEU A 10 -18.80 0.71 -12.89
C LEU A 10 -18.12 -0.38 -12.07
N TRP A 11 -17.77 -1.51 -12.69
CA TRP A 11 -17.03 -2.59 -12.04
C TRP A 11 -15.68 -2.12 -11.50
N ARG A 12 -14.92 -1.33 -12.26
CA ARG A 12 -13.64 -0.77 -11.81
C ARG A 12 -13.81 0.18 -10.62
N ASP A 13 -14.83 1.03 -10.65
CA ASP A 13 -15.10 1.98 -9.55
C ASP A 13 -15.50 1.23 -8.27
N LEU A 14 -16.34 0.19 -8.37
CA LEU A 14 -16.70 -0.67 -7.24
C LEU A 14 -15.48 -1.41 -6.65
N ILE A 15 -14.56 -1.87 -7.50
CA ILE A 15 -13.32 -2.52 -7.05
C ILE A 15 -12.46 -1.51 -6.28
N MET A 16 -12.28 -0.30 -6.81
CA MET A 16 -11.47 0.74 -6.15
C MET A 16 -12.08 1.23 -4.83
N GLU A 17 -13.42 1.28 -4.75
CA GLU A 17 -14.12 1.56 -3.50
C GLU A 17 -13.85 0.47 -2.45
N ARG A 18 -13.92 -0.81 -2.85
CA ARG A 18 -13.61 -1.94 -1.96
C ARG A 18 -12.16 -1.90 -1.47
N VAL A 19 -11.21 -1.59 -2.36
CA VAL A 19 -9.80 -1.40 -1.98
C VAL A 19 -9.66 -0.32 -0.92
N THR A 20 -10.28 0.84 -1.13
CA THR A 20 -10.21 1.95 -0.17
C THR A 20 -10.79 1.57 1.19
N LYS A 21 -11.94 0.88 1.22
CA LYS A 21 -12.56 0.35 2.46
C LYS A 21 -11.69 -0.70 3.16
N SER A 22 -10.97 -1.52 2.41
CA SER A 22 -10.01 -2.48 2.99
C SER A 22 -8.84 -1.76 3.68
N ALA A 23 -8.35 -0.65 3.12
CA ALA A 23 -7.35 0.18 3.80
C ALA A 23 -7.90 0.78 5.11
N ASP A 24 -9.16 1.23 5.13
CA ASP A 24 -9.81 1.71 6.36
C ASP A 24 -9.89 0.62 7.43
N ALA A 25 -10.20 -0.62 7.05
CA ALA A 25 -10.20 -1.75 7.96
C ALA A 25 -8.79 -2.05 8.51
N CYS A 26 -7.76 -1.98 7.66
CA CYS A 26 -6.37 -2.13 8.10
C CYS A 26 -5.98 -1.06 9.13
N LEU A 27 -6.26 0.21 8.84
CA LEU A 27 -5.99 1.31 9.76
C LEU A 27 -6.75 1.16 11.08
N THR A 28 -8.03 0.77 11.02
CA THR A 28 -8.83 0.55 12.23
C THR A 28 -8.22 -0.54 13.10
N ALA A 29 -7.80 -1.66 12.51
CA ALA A 29 -7.18 -2.76 13.24
C ALA A 29 -5.86 -2.32 13.90
N ILE A 30 -4.98 -1.64 13.17
CA ILE A 30 -3.70 -1.19 13.71
C ILE A 30 -3.92 -0.13 14.79
N ASN A 31 -4.81 0.85 14.58
CA ASN A 31 -5.10 1.89 15.57
C ASN A 31 -5.62 1.32 16.89
N ILE A 32 -6.38 0.23 16.85
CA ILE A 32 -6.77 -0.51 18.06
C ILE A 32 -5.54 -1.09 18.73
N MET A 33 -4.63 -1.73 17.98
CA MET A 33 -3.42 -2.36 18.52
C MET A 33 -2.38 -1.35 19.02
N THR A 34 -2.30 -0.15 18.45
CA THR A 34 -1.36 0.91 18.85
C THR A 34 -1.92 1.84 19.93
N SER A 35 -3.19 1.66 20.31
CA SER A 35 -3.77 2.43 21.41
C SER A 35 -3.05 2.13 22.74
N PRO A 36 -2.96 3.10 23.67
CA PRO A 36 -2.26 2.89 24.93
C PRO A 36 -2.89 1.79 25.78
N ASN A 37 -2.04 0.99 26.46
CA ASN A 37 -2.43 -0.01 27.46
C ASN A 37 -3.36 -1.12 26.94
N MET A 38 -3.18 -1.52 25.69
CA MET A 38 -4.02 -2.55 25.09
C MET A 38 -3.67 -3.97 25.58
N PRO A 39 -4.66 -4.82 25.92
CA PRO A 39 -4.42 -6.19 26.38
C PRO A 39 -3.72 -7.04 25.32
N LYS A 40 -2.87 -7.99 25.73
CA LYS A 40 -2.12 -8.86 24.81
C LYS A 40 -2.99 -9.61 23.78
N ALA A 41 -4.25 -9.88 24.12
CA ALA A 41 -5.19 -10.60 23.25
C ALA A 41 -5.60 -9.83 21.97
N VAL A 42 -5.36 -8.51 21.91
CA VAL A 42 -5.72 -7.72 20.72
C VAL A 42 -4.66 -7.73 19.63
N TYR A 43 -3.42 -8.16 19.95
CA TYR A 43 -2.34 -8.30 18.98
C TYR A 43 -2.45 -9.66 18.28
N ILE A 44 -3.26 -9.70 17.23
CA ILE A 44 -3.56 -10.92 16.47
C ILE A 44 -2.59 -10.99 15.28
N GLU A 45 -1.63 -11.92 15.30
CA GLU A 45 -0.59 -12.07 14.27
C GLU A 45 -1.21 -12.17 12.86
N ASP A 46 -2.21 -13.04 12.67
CA ASP A 46 -2.91 -13.21 11.38
C ASP A 46 -3.50 -11.91 10.81
N VAL A 47 -3.91 -10.98 11.67
CA VAL A 47 -4.45 -9.68 11.26
C VAL A 47 -3.30 -8.76 10.84
N ILE A 48 -2.20 -8.76 11.58
CA ILE A 48 -0.99 -7.99 11.26
C ILE A 48 -0.40 -8.45 9.93
N GLU A 49 -0.27 -9.76 9.72
CA GLU A 49 0.20 -10.34 8.46
C GLU A 49 -0.70 -9.95 7.28
N ARG A 50 -2.03 -9.95 7.47
CA ARG A 50 -2.98 -9.50 6.44
C ARG A 50 -2.81 -8.02 6.08
N VAL A 51 -2.56 -7.17 7.06
CA VAL A 51 -2.28 -5.74 6.83
C VAL A 51 -1.00 -5.57 6.02
N ILE A 52 0.08 -6.30 6.38
CA ILE A 52 1.36 -6.27 5.66
C ILE A 52 1.18 -6.75 4.23
N GLN A 53 0.46 -7.87 4.04
CA GLN A 53 0.18 -8.43 2.73
C GLN A 53 -0.64 -7.47 1.86
N TYR A 54 -1.69 -6.86 2.41
CA TYR A 54 -2.50 -5.85 1.74
C TYR A 54 -1.64 -4.66 1.28
N THR A 55 -0.80 -4.16 2.18
CA THR A 55 0.07 -3.00 1.93
C THR A 55 1.09 -3.31 0.84
N LYS A 56 1.80 -4.43 0.97
CA LYS A 56 2.78 -4.88 -0.03
C LYS A 56 2.14 -5.08 -1.41
N PHE A 57 0.96 -5.70 -1.46
CA PHE A 57 0.25 -5.93 -2.71
C PHE A 57 -0.10 -4.61 -3.42
N HIS A 58 -0.69 -3.65 -2.69
CA HIS A 58 -1.11 -2.38 -3.30
C HIS A 58 0.06 -1.45 -3.62
N LEU A 59 1.15 -1.50 -2.86
CA LEU A 59 2.39 -0.81 -3.23
C LEU A 59 2.87 -1.29 -4.61
N GLN A 60 3.06 -2.60 -4.78
CA GLN A 60 3.65 -3.18 -6.00
C GLN A 60 2.72 -3.13 -7.21
N ASN A 61 1.44 -3.45 -7.03
CA ASN A 61 0.53 -3.68 -8.14
C ASN A 61 -0.37 -2.48 -8.46
N THR A 62 -0.51 -1.54 -7.51
CA THR A 62 -1.40 -0.38 -7.68
C THR A 62 -0.64 0.93 -7.65
N LEU A 63 0.16 1.22 -6.62
CA LEU A 63 0.74 2.53 -6.42
C LEU A 63 2.00 2.74 -7.26
N TYR A 64 3.04 1.89 -7.15
CA TYR A 64 4.29 2.08 -7.89
C TYR A 64 4.08 2.26 -9.40
N PRO A 65 3.27 1.44 -10.09
CA PRO A 65 3.00 1.63 -11.52
C PRO A 65 2.31 2.96 -11.86
N GLN A 66 1.60 3.59 -10.92
CA GLN A 66 0.95 4.89 -11.16
C GLN A 66 1.92 6.05 -10.97
N TYR A 67 2.86 5.97 -10.04
CA TYR A 67 3.82 7.03 -9.71
C TYR A 67 5.13 6.93 -10.49
N ASP A 68 5.54 5.72 -10.86
CA ASP A 68 6.77 5.44 -11.59
C ASP A 68 6.50 4.45 -12.76
N PRO A 69 6.63 4.90 -14.02
CA PRO A 69 6.41 4.05 -15.19
C PRO A 69 7.30 2.81 -15.27
N VAL A 70 8.46 2.79 -14.62
CA VAL A 70 9.38 1.62 -14.62
C VAL A 70 8.71 0.39 -14.01
N TYR A 71 7.75 0.60 -13.11
CA TYR A 71 7.00 -0.47 -12.44
C TYR A 71 5.74 -0.90 -13.20
N ARG A 72 5.42 -0.29 -14.35
CA ARG A 72 4.27 -0.72 -15.16
C ARG A 72 4.59 -2.02 -15.88
N VAL A 73 3.90 -3.09 -15.50
CA VAL A 73 3.95 -4.37 -16.21
C VAL A 73 3.12 -4.26 -17.50
N ASP A 74 3.73 -4.55 -18.66
CA ASP A 74 3.00 -4.67 -19.92
C ASP A 74 2.26 -6.03 -19.95
N PRO A 75 0.92 -6.06 -20.10
CA PRO A 75 0.17 -7.32 -20.16
C PRO A 75 0.55 -8.22 -21.35
N HIS A 76 1.25 -7.69 -22.37
CA HIS A 76 1.62 -8.41 -23.59
C HIS A 76 3.14 -8.75 -23.66
N GLY A 77 3.89 -8.63 -22.58
CA GLY A 77 5.28 -9.11 -22.51
C GLY A 77 6.30 -8.34 -23.36
N GLY A 78 5.98 -7.10 -23.77
CA GLY A 78 6.91 -6.21 -24.47
C GLY A 78 7.63 -5.28 -23.51
N GLY A 79 8.97 -5.25 -23.56
CA GLY A 79 9.82 -4.42 -22.71
C GLY A 79 9.55 -2.90 -22.81
N VAL A 80 10.20 -2.16 -21.90
CA VAL A 80 10.18 -0.71 -21.67
C VAL A 80 9.83 0.10 -22.93
N LEU A 81 8.54 0.42 -23.09
CA LEU A 81 8.08 1.33 -24.13
C LEU A 81 8.37 2.77 -23.70
N SER A 82 9.15 3.44 -24.53
CA SER A 82 9.52 4.87 -24.47
C SER A 82 8.49 5.78 -23.77
N SER A 83 9.00 6.57 -22.83
CA SER A 83 8.34 7.49 -21.89
C SER A 83 7.44 8.58 -22.50
N LYS A 84 7.19 8.57 -23.81
CA LYS A 84 6.37 9.58 -24.52
C LYS A 84 4.98 9.11 -24.95
N ALA A 85 4.66 7.81 -24.89
CA ALA A 85 3.46 7.29 -25.56
C ALA A 85 2.19 7.05 -24.69
N LYS A 86 2.21 7.22 -23.37
CA LYS A 86 1.01 6.93 -22.54
C LYS A 86 0.67 7.98 -21.48
N ARG A 87 0.72 9.27 -21.84
CA ARG A 87 -0.17 10.28 -21.22
C ARG A 87 -1.60 10.11 -21.78
N ALA A 88 -2.14 8.89 -21.75
CA ALA A 88 -3.58 8.74 -21.80
C ALA A 88 -4.09 9.38 -20.51
N LYS A 89 -4.81 10.50 -20.61
CA LYS A 89 -5.36 11.23 -19.46
C LYS A 89 -6.12 10.25 -18.57
N CYS A 90 -5.52 9.88 -17.43
CA CYS A 90 -6.21 9.22 -16.34
C CYS A 90 -7.42 10.08 -15.97
N SER A 91 -8.59 9.49 -15.76
CA SER A 91 -9.77 10.27 -15.33
C SER A 91 -9.46 10.98 -14.01
N THR A 92 -10.02 12.17 -13.81
CA THR A 92 -9.85 12.94 -12.57
C THR A 92 -10.31 12.15 -11.35
N HIS A 93 -11.39 11.37 -11.50
CA HIS A 93 -11.87 10.46 -10.45
C HIS A 93 -10.83 9.39 -10.10
N LYS A 94 -10.30 8.69 -11.10
CA LYS A 94 -9.28 7.66 -10.88
C LYS A 94 -8.04 8.23 -10.21
N GLN A 95 -7.58 9.42 -10.63
CA GLN A 95 -6.46 10.10 -9.98
C GLN A 95 -6.75 10.37 -8.50
N ARG A 96 -7.96 10.85 -8.17
CA ARG A 96 -8.37 11.11 -6.79
C ARG A 96 -8.32 9.84 -5.93
N VAL A 97 -8.83 8.71 -6.44
CA VAL A 97 -8.84 7.46 -5.68
C VAL A 97 -7.42 6.92 -5.47
N ILE A 98 -6.54 7.03 -6.46
CA ILE A 98 -5.12 6.65 -6.30
C ILE A 98 -4.44 7.49 -5.22
N VAL A 99 -4.65 8.80 -5.20
CA VAL A 99 -4.11 9.67 -4.14
C VAL A 99 -4.68 9.31 -2.77
N MET A 100 -5.98 9.02 -2.68
CA MET A 100 -6.59 8.57 -1.42
C MET A 100 -5.98 7.27 -0.92
N LEU A 101 -5.77 6.29 -1.80
CA LEU A 101 -5.13 5.03 -1.44
C LEU A 101 -3.66 5.24 -1.02
N TYR A 102 -2.93 6.11 -1.73
CA TYR A 102 -1.54 6.44 -1.41
C TYR A 102 -1.41 6.97 0.03
N ASN A 103 -2.25 7.94 0.41
CA ASN A 103 -2.24 8.51 1.75
C ASN A 103 -2.55 7.45 2.81
N LYS A 104 -3.58 6.63 2.58
CA LYS A 104 -3.92 5.54 3.50
C LYS A 104 -2.78 4.53 3.67
N VAL A 105 -2.06 4.22 2.60
CA VAL A 105 -0.88 3.33 2.67
C VAL A 105 0.25 3.98 3.45
N CYS A 106 0.48 5.29 3.31
CA CYS A 106 1.46 6.03 4.12
C CYS A 106 1.09 5.99 5.62
N ASP A 107 -0.20 6.16 5.94
CA ASP A 107 -0.72 6.03 7.30
C ASP A 107 -0.49 4.61 7.84
N ILE A 108 -0.83 3.57 7.07
CA ILE A 108 -0.62 2.17 7.47
C ILE A 108 0.86 1.89 7.73
N VAL A 109 1.76 2.31 6.84
CA VAL A 109 3.22 2.10 7.00
C VAL A 109 3.74 2.81 8.26
N SER A 110 3.22 4.00 8.54
CA SER A 110 3.58 4.75 9.76
C SER A 110 3.07 4.05 11.03
N SER A 111 1.81 3.61 11.05
CA SER A 111 1.24 2.92 12.20
C SER A 111 1.85 1.52 12.42
N LEU A 112 2.33 0.84 11.37
CA LEU A 112 3.13 -0.38 11.51
C LEU A 112 4.46 -0.12 12.22
N SER A 113 5.10 1.03 11.98
CA SER A 113 6.32 1.42 12.71
C SER A 113 6.04 1.55 14.20
N GLU A 114 4.94 2.20 14.58
CA GLU A 114 4.53 2.34 15.99
C GLU A 114 4.19 0.99 16.62
N LEU A 115 3.52 0.10 15.88
CA LEU A 115 3.18 -1.24 16.36
C LEU A 115 4.43 -2.08 16.70
N LEU A 116 5.50 -1.97 15.89
CA LEU A 116 6.77 -2.64 16.15
C LEU A 116 7.45 -2.15 17.44
N GLU A 117 7.22 -0.91 17.86
CA GLU A 117 7.76 -0.42 19.14
C GLU A 117 6.99 -0.96 20.36
N ILE A 118 5.77 -1.46 20.14
CA ILE A 118 4.85 -1.91 21.20
C ILE A 118 4.89 -3.43 21.40
N GLN A 119 4.95 -4.19 20.30
CA GLN A 119 4.72 -5.63 20.32
C GLN A 119 5.82 -6.39 19.56
N LEU A 120 6.38 -7.41 20.23
CA LEU A 120 7.26 -8.39 19.59
C LEU A 120 6.44 -9.26 18.61
N LEU A 121 6.93 -9.38 17.39
CA LEU A 121 6.36 -10.11 16.28
C LEU A 121 7.30 -11.25 15.90
N THR A 122 6.82 -12.16 15.05
CA THR A 122 7.64 -13.29 14.60
C THR A 122 8.73 -12.85 13.61
N ASP A 123 9.85 -13.57 13.57
CA ASP A 123 10.96 -13.33 12.63
C ASP A 123 10.47 -13.26 11.17
N THR A 124 9.53 -14.13 10.80
CA THR A 124 8.92 -14.15 9.47
C THR A 124 8.20 -12.83 9.18
N THR A 125 7.41 -12.33 10.12
CA THR A 125 6.71 -11.05 9.99
C THR A 125 7.71 -9.90 9.89
N ILE A 126 8.76 -9.88 10.71
CA ILE A 126 9.82 -8.85 10.64
C ILE A 126 10.54 -8.88 9.29
N LEU A 127 10.85 -10.05 8.73
CA LEU A 127 11.44 -10.16 7.39
C LEU A 127 10.52 -9.60 6.30
N GLN A 128 9.21 -9.87 6.39
CA GLN A 128 8.24 -9.33 5.45
C GLN A 128 8.14 -7.81 5.55
N VAL A 129 8.09 -7.26 6.77
CA VAL A 129 8.05 -5.80 7.02
C VAL A 129 9.33 -5.13 6.53
N SER A 130 10.49 -5.73 6.81
CA SER A 130 11.80 -5.23 6.34
C SER A 130 11.84 -5.12 4.82
N SER A 131 11.44 -6.20 4.13
CA SER A 131 11.36 -6.22 2.67
C SER A 131 10.40 -5.16 2.14
N MET A 132 9.21 -5.03 2.73
CA MET A 132 8.22 -4.02 2.34
C MET A 132 8.76 -2.59 2.53
N GLY A 133 9.36 -2.30 3.69
CA GLY A 133 9.86 -0.98 4.06
C GLY A 133 11.05 -0.49 3.22
N ILE A 134 11.82 -1.39 2.61
CA ILE A 134 12.94 -0.99 1.75
C ILE A 134 12.49 -0.63 0.32
N THR A 135 11.39 -1.22 -0.17
CA THR A 135 10.98 -1.01 -1.59
C THR A 135 10.69 0.44 -2.01
N PRO A 136 10.13 1.34 -1.18
CA PRO A 136 9.82 2.71 -1.60
C PRO A 136 11.03 3.53 -2.03
N PHE A 137 12.25 3.19 -1.57
CA PHE A 137 13.47 3.92 -1.91
C PHE A 137 13.93 3.72 -3.36
N PHE A 138 13.35 2.74 -4.07
CA PHE A 138 13.65 2.47 -5.47
C PHE A 138 12.60 3.03 -6.44
N VAL A 139 11.63 3.81 -5.94
CA VAL A 139 10.48 4.30 -6.70
C VAL A 139 10.52 5.82 -6.75
N GLU A 140 10.33 6.40 -7.93
CA GLU A 140 10.24 7.85 -8.08
C GLU A 140 8.89 8.42 -7.62
N ASN A 141 8.89 9.71 -7.26
CA ASN A 141 7.66 10.48 -6.98
C ASN A 141 6.81 9.99 -5.79
N VAL A 142 7.42 9.32 -4.80
CA VAL A 142 6.72 8.79 -3.60
C VAL A 142 7.37 9.25 -2.28
N SER A 143 7.75 10.52 -2.18
CA SER A 143 8.56 11.05 -1.06
C SER A 143 7.92 10.91 0.33
N GLU A 144 6.60 11.03 0.44
CA GLU A 144 5.90 10.86 1.72
C GLU A 144 5.96 9.41 2.21
N LEU A 145 5.69 8.47 1.30
CA LEU A 145 5.87 7.04 1.57
C LEU A 145 7.32 6.69 1.95
N GLN A 146 8.30 7.29 1.27
CA GLN A 146 9.72 7.12 1.63
C GLN A 146 10.00 7.61 3.05
N LEU A 147 9.42 8.74 3.46
CA LEU A 147 9.54 9.24 4.83
C LEU A 147 8.90 8.29 5.86
N CYS A 148 7.71 7.77 5.59
CA CYS A 148 7.07 6.75 6.43
C CYS A 148 7.93 5.48 6.52
N ALA A 149 8.53 5.07 5.40
CA ALA A 149 9.39 3.90 5.31
C ALA A 149 10.70 4.04 6.10
N ILE A 150 11.28 5.24 6.20
CA ILE A 150 12.46 5.50 7.06
C ILE A 150 12.13 5.15 8.52
N LYS A 151 10.95 5.58 9.00
CA LYS A 151 10.51 5.26 10.38
C LYS A 151 10.40 3.76 10.56
N LEU A 152 9.71 3.08 9.64
CA LEU A 152 9.51 1.64 9.68
C LEU A 152 10.83 0.85 9.68
N VAL A 153 11.77 1.19 8.79
CA VAL A 153 13.08 0.52 8.72
C VAL A 153 13.92 0.78 9.98
N THR A 154 13.80 1.97 10.56
CA THR A 154 14.46 2.31 11.82
C THR A 154 13.89 1.50 12.99
N ALA A 155 12.56 1.38 13.08
CA ALA A 155 11.90 0.54 14.08
C ALA A 155 12.33 -0.93 13.97
N VAL A 156 12.36 -1.48 12.74
CA VAL A 156 12.89 -2.82 12.46
C VAL A 156 14.36 -2.97 12.91
N SER A 157 15.19 -1.96 12.70
CA SER A 157 16.61 -2.02 13.07
C SER A 157 16.85 -2.01 14.58
N ASN A 158 15.87 -1.52 15.34
CA ASN A 158 15.88 -1.48 16.80
C ASN A 158 15.10 -2.65 17.43
N PHE A 159 14.51 -3.52 16.61
CA PHE A 159 13.69 -4.65 17.00
C PHE A 159 14.54 -5.85 17.42
#